data_AF-A0A923CW32-F1
#
_entry.id   AF-A0A923CW32-F1
#
_cell.length_a   1.000
_cell.length_b   1.000
_cell.length_c   1.000
_cell.angle_alpha   90.00
_cell.angle_beta   90.00
_cell.angle_gamma   90.00
#
_symmetry.space_group_name_H-M   'P 1'
#
loop_
_entity.id
_entity.type
_entity.pdbx_description
1 polymer ?
#
loop_
_entity_poly.entity_id
_entity_poly.type
_entity_poly.pdbx_seq_one_letter_code
_entity_poly.pdbx_strand_id
1 'polypeptide(L)'
;MTVALRMSELYAPTLKEDPADAEVASHRLLVRAGMLRKTAAGIYSFLPLGYRSVRKVEQVVREEMDAIGSQEVLLPIVQPAELWLESGRWDVYGPELARLQDRAGRDFCLGPTHEEIITALVRSEVRSYRELPLSLYQINTKFRDEVRPRFGLLRGREFIMKDAYSFHATEESLQEHYDAQARAYGRICERLGLDYRPVEAESGQIGGKVTTEFMALATNGEAALVFCRACDYAANQEAASTSVPRTPALRVSKPMEKVATPDLHTIAELAAAFEVSEHDTVKTMVGVIEAPDTPDHGRLVFFCVPGDRELNPVKADWAAPGVRLLAEEEFAARKLPKGSLGPVSPPAGTLVIADASLEREIGWTVGANEDGFHLFGADAGRDFAVDAWADLVVAMPGDACPRCGGELHGARGIEVSQVFQLGTKYSEKMGATFADEDGA
;
A
#
# COMPACT_ATOMS: atom_id res chain seq x y z
N MET A 1 42.62 -8.53 15.59
CA MET A 1 42.44 -9.41 16.77
C MET A 1 41.05 -9.16 17.32
N THR A 2 40.20 -10.18 17.43
CA THR A 2 38.88 -10.03 18.06
C THR A 2 39.07 -10.04 19.58
N VAL A 3 38.86 -8.90 20.23
CA VAL A 3 38.90 -8.83 21.70
C VAL A 3 37.63 -9.50 22.24
N ALA A 4 37.78 -10.53 23.07
CA ALA A 4 36.65 -11.17 23.72
C ALA A 4 36.12 -10.28 24.85
N LEU A 5 34.85 -9.83 24.73
CA LEU A 5 34.15 -9.12 25.80
C LEU A 5 33.70 -10.11 26.89
N ARG A 6 33.97 -9.80 28.15
CA ARG A 6 33.45 -10.58 29.29
C ARG A 6 32.01 -10.19 29.58
N MET A 7 31.18 -11.16 29.97
CA MET A 7 29.78 -10.89 30.32
C MET A 7 29.65 -9.89 31.49
N SER A 8 30.62 -9.87 32.42
CA SER A 8 30.68 -8.90 33.52
C SER A 8 30.86 -7.44 33.08
N GLU A 9 31.35 -7.21 31.87
CA GLU A 9 31.60 -5.88 31.29
C GLU A 9 30.53 -5.49 30.25
N LEU A 10 29.64 -6.43 29.93
CA LEU A 10 28.58 -6.24 28.95
C LEU A 10 27.40 -5.50 29.58
N TYR A 11 27.03 -4.35 29.02
CA TYR A 11 25.74 -3.72 29.33
C TYR A 11 24.60 -4.48 28.62
N ALA A 12 24.02 -5.45 29.31
CA ALA A 12 22.86 -6.22 28.86
C ALA A 12 21.85 -6.36 30.02
N PRO A 13 21.09 -5.31 30.35
CA PRO A 13 20.09 -5.34 31.43
C PRO A 13 18.95 -6.28 31.03
N THR A 14 19.03 -7.55 31.41
CA THR A 14 17.98 -8.53 31.12
C THR A 14 16.77 -8.32 32.03
N LEU A 15 15.58 -8.68 31.56
CA LEU A 15 14.34 -8.62 32.35
C LEU A 15 13.74 -10.01 32.52
N LYS A 16 13.29 -10.29 33.75
CA LYS A 16 12.61 -11.54 34.09
C LYS A 16 11.20 -11.60 33.47
N GLU A 17 10.49 -10.49 33.56
CA GLU A 17 9.08 -10.35 33.15
C GLU A 17 8.96 -9.63 31.80
N ASP A 18 7.84 -9.85 31.12
CA ASP A 18 7.52 -9.15 29.86
C ASP A 18 7.18 -7.67 30.16
N PRO A 19 7.63 -6.72 29.32
CA PRO A 19 7.20 -5.33 29.43
C PRO A 19 5.69 -5.20 29.20
N ALA A 20 5.03 -4.32 29.97
CA ALA A 20 3.58 -4.15 29.91
C ALA A 20 3.06 -3.65 28.55
N ASP A 21 3.88 -2.91 27.79
CA ASP A 21 3.54 -2.31 26.50
C ASP A 21 4.07 -3.11 25.29
N ALA A 22 4.57 -4.33 25.50
CA ALA A 22 5.07 -5.19 24.44
C ALA A 22 4.05 -6.26 24.04
N GLU A 23 3.44 -6.11 22.87
CA GLU A 23 2.39 -7.03 22.40
C GLU A 23 2.92 -8.24 21.65
N VAL A 24 3.92 -8.06 20.78
CA VAL A 24 4.47 -9.13 19.93
C VAL A 24 5.71 -9.78 20.54
N ALA A 25 5.92 -11.06 20.21
CA ALA A 25 7.02 -11.86 20.74
C ALA A 25 8.40 -11.24 20.46
N SER A 26 8.63 -10.74 19.26
CA SER A 26 9.90 -10.08 18.88
C SER A 26 10.21 -8.88 19.78
N HIS A 27 9.23 -8.02 20.02
CA HIS A 27 9.39 -6.86 20.91
C HIS A 27 9.67 -7.28 22.35
N ARG A 28 8.89 -8.22 22.91
CA ARG A 28 9.09 -8.75 24.27
C ARG A 28 10.48 -9.32 24.45
N LEU A 29 10.93 -10.17 23.52
CA LEU A 29 12.22 -10.84 23.59
C LEU A 29 13.38 -9.87 23.44
N LEU A 30 13.33 -8.91 22.52
CA LEU A 30 14.38 -7.91 22.34
C LEU A 30 14.58 -7.05 23.61
N VAL A 31 13.50 -6.66 24.27
CA VAL A 31 13.58 -5.88 25.51
C VAL A 31 14.09 -6.76 26.66
N ARG A 32 13.57 -7.98 26.81
CA ARG A 32 13.98 -8.92 27.87
C ARG A 32 15.42 -9.39 27.75
N ALA A 33 15.93 -9.55 26.54
CA ALA A 33 17.32 -9.90 26.26
C ALA A 33 18.29 -8.73 26.46
N GLY A 34 17.80 -7.53 26.84
CA GLY A 34 18.65 -6.35 27.00
C GLY A 34 19.23 -5.86 25.67
N MET A 35 18.52 -6.06 24.56
CA MET A 35 18.94 -5.60 23.22
C MET A 35 18.34 -4.24 22.86
N LEU A 36 17.19 -3.91 23.44
CA LEU A 36 16.41 -2.72 23.10
C LEU A 36 15.84 -2.04 24.35
N ARG A 37 15.73 -0.71 24.33
CA ARG A 37 14.98 0.08 25.32
C ARG A 37 14.12 1.13 24.65
N LYS A 38 12.88 1.28 25.12
CA LYS A 38 11.98 2.34 24.66
C LYS A 38 12.46 3.68 25.20
N THR A 39 12.67 4.64 24.32
CA THR A 39 12.98 6.04 24.66
C THR A 39 11.71 6.88 24.65
N ALA A 40 10.85 6.68 23.64
CA ALA A 40 9.52 7.26 23.52
C ALA A 40 8.61 6.32 22.72
N ALA A 41 7.33 6.66 22.53
CA ALA A 41 6.44 5.90 21.64
C ALA A 41 7.06 5.81 20.22
N GLY A 42 7.30 4.58 19.74
CA GLY A 42 7.92 4.32 18.44
C GLY A 42 9.41 4.65 18.32
N ILE A 43 10.11 5.01 19.41
CA ILE A 43 11.52 5.43 19.37
C ILE A 43 12.30 4.59 20.38
N TYR A 44 13.37 3.93 19.92
CA TYR A 44 14.09 2.94 20.72
C TYR A 44 15.61 3.14 20.69
N SER A 45 16.24 2.91 21.83
CA SER A 45 17.69 2.81 21.97
C SER A 45 18.14 1.36 21.75
N PHE A 46 19.04 1.15 20.80
CA PHE A 46 19.71 -0.13 20.61
C PHE A 46 20.86 -0.28 21.62
N LEU A 47 20.78 -1.30 22.47
CA LEU A 47 21.82 -1.64 23.43
C LEU A 47 22.94 -2.46 22.75
N PRO A 48 24.11 -2.68 23.38
CA PRO A 48 25.26 -3.30 22.72
C PRO A 48 24.97 -4.59 21.94
N LEU A 49 24.16 -5.50 22.48
CA LEU A 49 23.77 -6.73 21.77
C LEU A 49 22.82 -6.48 20.60
N GLY A 50 21.87 -5.55 20.75
CA GLY A 50 20.95 -5.13 19.70
C GLY A 50 21.70 -4.48 18.55
N TYR A 51 22.55 -3.50 18.86
CA TYR A 51 23.32 -2.78 17.84
C TYR A 51 24.35 -3.67 17.13
N ARG A 52 24.97 -4.63 17.82
CA ARG A 52 25.79 -5.66 17.16
C ARG A 52 25.00 -6.49 16.15
N SER A 53 23.72 -6.74 16.41
CA SER A 53 22.86 -7.47 15.48
C SER A 53 22.50 -6.62 14.27
N VAL A 54 22.16 -5.34 14.48
CA VAL A 54 21.98 -4.35 13.41
C VAL A 54 23.21 -4.33 12.50
N ARG A 55 24.42 -4.16 13.04
CA ARG A 55 25.67 -4.10 12.25
C ARG A 55 25.93 -5.35 11.41
N LYS A 56 25.50 -6.53 11.86
CA LYS A 56 25.57 -7.76 11.05
C LYS A 56 24.59 -7.74 9.89
N VAL A 57 23.35 -7.28 10.13
CA VAL A 57 22.35 -7.10 9.08
C VAL A 57 22.83 -6.09 8.05
N GLU A 58 23.33 -4.93 8.50
CA GLU A 58 23.90 -3.92 7.59
C GLU A 58 25.04 -4.49 6.73
N GLN A 59 25.90 -5.33 7.32
CA GLN A 59 27.02 -5.94 6.58
C GLN A 59 26.53 -6.88 5.46
N VAL A 60 25.52 -7.70 5.73
CA VAL A 60 24.90 -8.55 4.69
C VAL A 60 24.31 -7.67 3.59
N VAL A 61 23.60 -6.61 3.96
CA VAL A 61 23.01 -5.67 3.00
C VAL A 61 24.08 -5.00 2.13
N ARG A 62 25.15 -4.48 2.74
CA ARG A 62 26.27 -3.86 2.00
C ARG A 62 26.87 -4.82 0.98
N GLU A 63 27.19 -6.04 1.41
CA GLU A 63 27.79 -7.04 0.52
C GLU A 63 26.91 -7.34 -0.70
N GLU A 64 25.59 -7.42 -0.54
CA GLU A 64 24.67 -7.70 -1.65
C GLU A 64 24.40 -6.48 -2.55
N MET A 65 24.44 -5.26 -2.00
CA MET A 65 24.32 -4.01 -2.78
C MET A 65 25.61 -3.72 -3.56
N ASP A 66 26.77 -3.88 -2.93
CA ASP A 66 28.07 -3.68 -3.57
C ASP A 66 28.28 -4.70 -4.70
N ALA A 67 27.79 -5.94 -4.53
CA ALA A 67 27.86 -6.99 -5.55
C ALA A 67 27.07 -6.66 -6.83
N ILE A 68 26.09 -5.76 -6.78
CA ILE A 68 25.34 -5.28 -7.95
C ILE A 68 25.82 -3.90 -8.44
N GLY A 69 26.94 -3.41 -7.92
CA GLY A 69 27.56 -2.15 -8.33
C GLY A 69 26.90 -0.89 -7.74
N SER A 70 25.98 -1.04 -6.77
CA SER A 70 25.45 0.11 -6.02
C SER A 70 26.51 0.65 -5.06
N GLN A 71 26.60 1.98 -4.92
CA GLN A 71 27.64 2.63 -4.12
C GLN A 71 27.04 3.27 -2.85
N GLU A 72 27.64 3.00 -1.68
CA GLU A 72 27.17 3.54 -0.41
C GLU A 72 27.51 5.04 -0.27
N VAL A 73 26.50 5.85 -0.01
CA VAL A 73 26.58 7.29 0.34
C VAL A 73 25.90 7.50 1.69
N LEU A 74 26.06 8.69 2.28
CA LEU A 74 25.32 9.09 3.48
C LEU A 74 24.69 10.47 3.27
N LEU A 75 23.37 10.50 3.19
CA LEU A 75 22.61 11.73 2.96
C LEU A 75 22.14 12.33 4.31
N PRO A 76 21.95 13.66 4.40
CA PRO A 76 21.38 14.29 5.58
C PRO A 76 19.98 13.76 5.92
N ILE A 77 19.68 13.58 7.21
CA ILE A 77 18.29 13.34 7.67
C ILE A 77 17.49 14.64 7.72
N VAL A 78 18.13 15.77 8.04
CA VAL A 78 17.48 17.08 7.98
C VAL A 78 17.51 17.56 6.53
N GLN A 79 16.34 17.71 5.93
CA GLN A 79 16.19 18.05 4.52
C GLN A 79 15.47 19.41 4.36
N PRO A 80 15.95 20.30 3.48
CA PRO A 80 15.31 21.58 3.20
C PRO A 80 13.92 21.39 2.58
N ALA A 81 12.92 22.16 3.01
CA ALA A 81 11.55 22.07 2.52
C ALA A 81 11.44 22.34 1.01
N GLU A 82 12.33 23.17 0.46
CA GLU A 82 12.37 23.54 -0.95
C GLU A 82 12.41 22.30 -1.87
N LEU A 83 13.19 21.28 -1.51
CA LEU A 83 13.29 20.05 -2.31
C LEU A 83 11.96 19.26 -2.34
N TRP A 84 11.23 19.25 -1.23
CA TRP A 84 9.93 18.59 -1.10
C TRP A 84 8.80 19.38 -1.76
N LEU A 85 8.94 20.71 -1.81
CA LEU A 85 8.05 21.59 -2.55
C LEU A 85 8.23 21.39 -4.06
N GLU A 86 9.48 21.25 -4.54
CA GLU A 86 9.77 20.94 -5.95
C GLU A 86 9.12 19.62 -6.40
N SER A 87 9.18 18.56 -5.59
CA SER A 87 8.50 17.28 -5.90
C SER A 87 6.98 17.33 -5.72
N GLY A 88 6.47 18.36 -5.03
CA GLY A 88 5.07 18.50 -4.63
C GLY A 88 4.67 17.57 -3.48
N ARG A 89 5.61 16.86 -2.84
CA ARG A 89 5.29 15.93 -1.75
C ARG A 89 5.20 16.61 -0.38
N TRP A 90 5.65 17.86 -0.25
CA TRP A 90 5.58 18.58 1.03
C TRP A 90 4.17 18.58 1.64
N ASP A 91 3.14 18.87 0.86
CA ASP A 91 1.75 18.92 1.34
C ASP A 91 1.05 17.56 1.27
N VAL A 92 1.37 16.75 0.26
CA VAL A 92 0.71 15.46 0.00
C VAL A 92 1.14 14.36 0.97
N TYR A 93 2.37 14.40 1.50
CA TYR A 93 2.84 13.39 2.47
C TYR A 93 2.07 13.43 3.80
N GLY A 94 1.36 14.53 4.07
CA GLY A 94 0.46 14.62 5.21
C GLY A 94 1.16 14.79 6.56
N PRO A 95 0.52 14.35 7.67
CA PRO A 95 1.02 14.56 9.03
C PRO A 95 2.21 13.64 9.39
N GLU A 96 2.47 12.59 8.60
CA GLU A 96 3.61 11.69 8.83
C GLU A 96 4.96 12.37 8.56
N LEU A 97 4.98 13.44 7.76
CA LEU A 97 6.16 14.25 7.52
C LEU A 97 6.43 15.15 8.72
N ALA A 98 7.46 14.82 9.50
CA ALA A 98 7.90 15.64 10.62
C ALA A 98 8.60 16.91 10.13
N ARG A 99 7.92 18.05 10.28
CA ARG A 99 8.39 19.38 9.88
C ARG A 99 9.01 20.11 11.06
N LEU A 100 10.08 20.86 10.81
CA LEU A 100 10.77 21.68 11.81
C LEU A 100 11.23 22.99 11.19
N GLN A 101 11.39 24.01 12.04
CA GLN A 101 11.95 25.29 11.64
C GLN A 101 13.29 25.53 12.32
N ASP A 102 14.25 26.06 11.59
CA ASP A 102 15.50 26.52 12.19
C ASP A 102 15.33 27.87 12.90
N ARG A 103 16.40 28.32 13.59
CA ARG A 103 16.39 29.61 14.31
C ARG A 103 16.17 30.84 13.43
N ALA A 104 16.31 30.72 12.11
CA ALA A 104 16.09 31.79 11.15
C ALA A 104 14.70 31.71 10.51
N GLY A 105 13.86 30.75 10.92
CA GLY A 105 12.50 30.55 10.39
C GLY A 105 12.46 29.83 9.05
N ARG A 106 13.54 29.13 8.66
CA ARG A 106 13.54 28.30 7.44
C ARG A 106 12.94 26.93 7.74
N ASP A 107 12.12 26.44 6.81
CA ASP A 107 11.43 25.16 6.93
C ASP A 107 12.32 23.98 6.50
N PHE A 108 12.27 22.91 7.29
CA PHE A 108 12.94 21.64 7.04
C PHE A 108 11.98 20.50 7.40
N CYS A 109 12.35 19.29 6.99
CA CYS A 109 11.77 18.06 7.52
C CYS A 109 12.85 17.08 7.98
N LEU A 110 12.45 16.11 8.80
CA LEU A 110 13.22 14.90 9.03
C LEU A 110 12.83 13.88 7.94
N GLY A 111 13.78 13.51 7.09
CA GLY A 111 13.57 12.67 5.92
C GLY A 111 12.94 11.31 6.26
N PRO A 112 11.69 11.04 5.84
CA PRO A 112 11.08 9.72 5.94
C PRO A 112 11.56 8.77 4.83
N THR A 113 12.17 9.35 3.79
CA THR A 113 12.83 8.76 2.62
C THR A 113 13.66 9.89 1.94
N HIS A 114 14.34 9.60 0.83
CA HIS A 114 15.36 10.50 0.25
C HIS A 114 15.26 10.66 -1.28
N GLU A 115 14.12 10.41 -1.94
CA GLU A 115 13.99 10.58 -3.40
C GLU A 115 14.34 11.99 -3.87
N GLU A 116 13.93 13.04 -3.14
CA GLU A 116 14.17 14.43 -3.51
C GLU A 116 15.66 14.79 -3.42
N ILE A 117 16.29 14.51 -2.28
CA ILE A 117 17.66 14.94 -2.02
C ILE A 117 18.68 14.16 -2.85
N ILE A 118 18.43 12.87 -3.14
CA ILE A 118 19.28 12.12 -4.07
C ILE A 118 19.09 12.58 -5.51
N THR A 119 17.86 12.93 -5.94
CA THR A 119 17.61 13.53 -7.25
C THR A 119 18.31 14.88 -7.37
N ALA A 120 18.27 15.70 -6.33
CA ALA A 120 18.96 16.98 -6.27
C ALA A 120 20.49 16.85 -6.31
N LEU A 121 21.04 15.80 -5.70
CA LEU A 121 22.47 15.48 -5.77
C LEU A 121 22.87 15.04 -7.18
N VAL A 122 22.10 14.15 -7.80
CA VAL A 122 22.45 13.62 -9.12
C VAL A 122 22.27 14.67 -10.22
N ARG A 123 21.23 15.52 -10.16
CA ARG A 123 21.01 16.58 -11.17
C ARG A 123 22.12 17.64 -11.21
N SER A 124 22.89 17.81 -10.13
CA SER A 124 23.99 18.79 -10.13
C SER A 124 25.22 18.26 -10.86
N GLU A 125 25.44 16.95 -10.82
CA GLU A 125 26.68 16.31 -11.29
C GLU A 125 26.53 15.58 -12.64
N VAL A 126 25.46 14.80 -12.82
CA VAL A 126 25.28 13.96 -14.02
C VAL A 126 24.70 14.79 -15.16
N ARG A 127 25.39 14.82 -16.29
CA ARG A 127 25.04 15.65 -17.46
C ARG A 127 24.93 14.88 -18.76
N SER A 128 25.41 13.63 -18.82
CA SER A 128 25.39 12.83 -20.05
C SER A 128 24.93 11.40 -19.79
N TYR A 129 24.27 10.80 -20.79
CA TYR A 129 23.89 9.38 -20.77
C TYR A 129 25.09 8.44 -20.51
N ARG A 130 26.32 8.87 -20.85
CA ARG A 130 27.56 8.08 -20.65
C ARG A 130 27.92 7.86 -19.18
N GLU A 131 27.34 8.64 -18.29
CA GLU A 131 27.51 8.53 -16.84
C GLU A 131 26.44 7.60 -16.21
N LEU A 132 25.53 7.06 -17.04
CA LEU A 132 24.44 6.18 -16.64
C LEU A 132 24.68 4.75 -17.17
N PRO A 133 24.21 3.71 -16.47
CA PRO A 133 23.44 3.76 -15.22
C PRO A 133 24.31 4.10 -14.00
N LEU A 134 23.70 4.80 -13.04
CA LEU A 134 24.27 5.13 -11.74
C LEU A 134 23.38 4.56 -10.64
N SER A 135 23.96 3.93 -9.61
CA SER A 135 23.20 3.38 -8.48
C SER A 135 23.85 3.75 -7.15
N LEU A 136 23.11 4.47 -6.31
CA LEU A 136 23.57 4.98 -5.01
C LEU A 136 22.64 4.47 -3.91
N TYR A 137 23.18 4.04 -2.77
CA TYR A 137 22.39 3.62 -1.61
C TYR A 137 22.93 4.18 -0.31
N GLN A 138 22.12 4.20 0.74
CA GLN A 138 22.59 4.52 2.09
C GLN A 138 21.96 3.58 3.10
N ILE A 139 22.61 3.41 4.25
CA ILE A 139 22.01 2.80 5.44
C ILE A 139 21.94 3.88 6.51
N ASN A 140 20.74 4.44 6.73
CA ASN A 140 20.59 5.65 7.53
C ASN A 140 19.26 5.67 8.28
N THR A 141 19.21 6.47 9.35
CA THR A 141 17.99 6.70 10.12
C THR A 141 16.97 7.47 9.28
N LYS A 142 15.70 7.09 9.44
CA LYS A 142 14.52 7.74 8.88
C LYS A 142 13.58 8.12 10.02
N PHE A 143 12.75 9.12 9.76
CA PHE A 143 11.70 9.52 10.69
C PHE A 143 10.34 9.60 9.99
N ARG A 144 9.34 8.90 10.50
CA ARG A 144 7.92 9.00 10.10
C ARG A 144 7.09 9.22 11.36
N ASP A 145 6.29 10.27 11.44
CA ASP A 145 5.45 10.53 12.63
C ASP A 145 4.19 9.65 12.61
N GLU A 146 4.41 8.34 12.68
CA GLU A 146 3.39 7.30 12.68
C GLU A 146 2.37 7.57 13.79
N VAL A 147 1.09 7.62 13.43
CA VAL A 147 -0.02 7.94 14.35
C VAL A 147 -0.17 6.89 15.44
N ARG A 148 0.10 5.61 15.12
CA ARG A 148 -0.01 4.49 16.06
C ARG A 148 1.22 3.58 15.98
N PRO A 149 2.37 4.01 16.56
CA PRO A 149 3.57 3.19 16.57
C PRO A 149 3.35 1.98 17.49
N ARG A 150 3.57 0.78 16.96
CA ARG A 150 3.25 -0.49 17.63
C ARG A 150 4.26 -1.58 17.26
N PHE A 151 4.19 -2.69 17.98
CA PHE A 151 4.99 -3.89 17.68
C PHE A 151 6.52 -3.71 17.70
N GLY A 152 7.02 -2.80 18.54
CA GLY A 152 8.46 -2.62 18.73
C GLY A 152 9.11 -1.98 17.50
N LEU A 153 10.08 -2.70 16.92
CA LEU A 153 10.83 -2.27 15.74
C LEU A 153 10.07 -2.46 14.42
N LEU A 154 8.95 -3.19 14.42
CA LEU A 154 8.19 -3.44 13.19
C LEU A 154 7.45 -2.20 12.69
N ARG A 155 7.02 -1.31 13.59
CA ARG A 155 6.33 -0.06 13.24
C ARG A 155 6.68 1.05 14.23
N GLY A 156 7.87 1.63 14.02
CA GLY A 156 8.41 2.75 14.80
C GLY A 156 8.23 4.11 14.11
N ARG A 157 8.60 5.17 14.82
CA ARG A 157 8.71 6.52 14.27
C ARG A 157 10.12 6.86 13.81
N GLU A 158 11.11 6.37 14.55
CA GLU A 158 12.52 6.45 14.18
C GLU A 158 13.03 5.04 13.90
N PHE A 159 13.58 4.81 12.72
CA PHE A 159 14.03 3.48 12.29
C PHE A 159 15.19 3.56 11.31
N ILE A 160 15.95 2.47 11.17
CA ILE A 160 17.06 2.35 10.23
C ILE A 160 16.52 1.77 8.93
N MET A 161 16.84 2.42 7.82
CA MET A 161 16.45 1.95 6.49
C MET A 161 17.68 1.91 5.60
N LYS A 162 17.77 0.86 4.78
CA LYS A 162 18.57 0.90 3.56
C LYS A 162 17.68 1.34 2.41
N ASP A 163 17.97 2.49 1.83
CA ASP A 163 17.31 3.03 0.64
C ASP A 163 18.34 3.19 -0.49
N ALA A 164 17.95 2.78 -1.69
CA ALA A 164 18.78 2.77 -2.88
C ALA A 164 18.03 3.43 -4.04
N TYR A 165 18.76 4.18 -4.86
CA TYR A 165 18.22 4.97 -5.97
C TYR A 165 19.13 4.78 -7.18
N SER A 166 18.54 4.36 -8.28
CA SER A 166 19.23 4.16 -9.54
C SER A 166 18.70 5.09 -10.61
N PHE A 167 19.61 5.59 -11.43
CA PHE A 167 19.36 6.58 -12.48
C PHE A 167 19.74 5.96 -13.82
N HIS A 168 18.87 6.12 -14.81
CA HIS A 168 18.91 5.37 -16.06
C HIS A 168 18.60 6.27 -17.23
N ALA A 169 19.28 6.02 -18.36
CA ALA A 169 19.00 6.72 -19.61
C ALA A 169 17.79 6.14 -20.36
N THR A 170 17.49 4.86 -20.12
CA THR A 170 16.42 4.12 -20.81
C THR A 170 15.63 3.26 -19.84
N GLU A 171 14.38 2.97 -20.21
CA GLU A 171 13.51 2.06 -19.45
C GLU A 171 14.08 0.64 -19.37
N GLU A 172 14.77 0.18 -20.42
CA GLU A 172 15.46 -1.12 -20.43
C GLU A 172 16.55 -1.18 -19.36
N SER A 173 17.38 -0.14 -19.24
CA SER A 173 18.40 -0.05 -18.19
C SER A 173 17.78 -0.02 -16.78
N LEU A 174 16.63 0.65 -16.63
CA LEU A 174 15.86 0.63 -15.38
C LEU A 174 15.36 -0.77 -15.05
N GLN A 175 14.78 -1.49 -16.01
CA GLN A 175 14.28 -2.85 -15.81
C GLN A 175 15.40 -3.82 -15.42
N GLU A 176 16.53 -3.78 -16.11
CA GLU A 176 17.68 -4.63 -15.79
C GLU A 176 18.17 -4.42 -14.34
N HIS A 177 18.25 -3.16 -13.91
CA HIS A 177 18.68 -2.83 -12.55
C HIS A 177 17.60 -3.14 -11.50
N TYR A 178 16.33 -2.95 -11.84
CA TYR A 178 15.20 -3.38 -11.00
C TYR A 178 15.27 -4.89 -10.71
N ASP A 179 15.51 -5.70 -11.74
CA ASP A 179 15.64 -7.15 -11.56
C ASP A 179 16.90 -7.52 -10.76
N ALA A 180 18.00 -6.76 -10.91
CA ALA A 180 19.21 -6.94 -10.11
C ALA A 180 18.97 -6.63 -8.63
N GLN A 181 18.26 -5.54 -8.32
CA GLN A 181 17.85 -5.17 -6.96
C GLN A 181 16.93 -6.23 -6.36
N ALA A 182 15.91 -6.68 -7.10
CA ALA A 182 15.01 -7.73 -6.64
C ALA A 182 15.75 -9.03 -6.31
N ARG A 183 16.69 -9.47 -7.16
CA ARG A 183 17.54 -10.63 -6.87
C ARG A 183 18.44 -10.40 -5.65
N ALA A 184 19.00 -9.21 -5.49
CA ALA A 184 19.84 -8.89 -4.33
C ALA A 184 19.05 -8.93 -3.02
N TYR A 185 17.82 -8.39 -3.02
CA TYR A 185 16.92 -8.44 -1.86
C TYR A 185 16.51 -9.86 -1.51
N GLY A 186 16.26 -10.72 -2.51
CA GLY A 186 16.05 -12.16 -2.29
C GLY A 186 17.24 -12.82 -1.59
N ARG A 187 18.47 -12.58 -2.08
CA ARG A 187 19.70 -13.08 -1.43
C ARG A 187 19.90 -12.53 -0.02
N ILE A 188 19.57 -11.26 0.23
CA ILE A 188 19.59 -10.68 1.59
C ILE A 188 18.64 -11.47 2.50
N CYS A 189 17.40 -11.72 2.08
CA CYS A 189 16.43 -12.48 2.86
C CYS A 189 16.92 -13.90 3.16
N GLU A 190 17.48 -14.59 2.16
CA GLU A 190 18.06 -15.94 2.32
C GLU A 190 19.22 -15.95 3.31
N ARG A 191 20.16 -15.01 3.19
CA ARG A 191 21.34 -14.90 4.07
C ARG A 191 20.97 -14.51 5.50
N LEU A 192 19.86 -13.80 5.69
CA LEU A 192 19.30 -13.48 7.00
C LEU A 192 18.41 -14.61 7.57
N GLY A 193 18.19 -15.68 6.80
CA GLY A 193 17.41 -16.84 7.22
C GLY A 193 15.91 -16.58 7.33
N LEU A 194 15.38 -15.66 6.52
CA LEU A 194 13.94 -15.36 6.49
C LEU A 194 13.20 -16.36 5.60
N ASP A 195 12.05 -16.85 6.08
CA ASP A 195 11.03 -17.43 5.19
C ASP A 195 10.29 -16.26 4.53
N TYR A 196 10.46 -16.09 3.23
CA TYR A 196 10.01 -14.88 2.53
C TYR A 196 9.38 -15.19 1.18
N ARG A 197 8.59 -14.23 0.68
CA ARG A 197 8.14 -14.22 -0.71
C ARG A 197 8.16 -12.82 -1.32
N PRO A 198 8.61 -12.68 -2.57
CA PRO A 198 8.30 -11.50 -3.36
C PRO A 198 6.80 -11.51 -3.71
N VAL A 199 6.16 -10.36 -3.59
CA VAL A 199 4.74 -10.17 -3.91
C VAL A 199 4.55 -8.89 -4.71
N GLU A 200 3.59 -8.90 -5.63
CA GLU A 200 3.09 -7.68 -6.28
C GLU A 200 2.45 -6.76 -5.24
N ALA A 201 2.67 -5.46 -5.36
CA ALA A 201 2.26 -4.49 -4.35
C ALA A 201 1.81 -3.17 -4.95
N GLU A 202 1.31 -2.27 -4.09
CA GLU A 202 0.97 -0.90 -4.47
C GLU A 202 2.15 0.03 -4.20
N SER A 203 2.35 1.02 -5.08
CA SER A 203 3.51 1.92 -4.99
C SER A 203 3.33 3.06 -3.98
N GLY A 204 2.11 3.25 -3.48
CA GLY A 204 1.76 4.21 -2.44
C GLY A 204 2.22 5.65 -2.75
N GLN A 205 2.59 6.40 -1.71
CA GLN A 205 3.00 7.81 -1.84
C GLN A 205 4.35 8.01 -2.54
N ILE A 206 5.20 6.97 -2.56
CA ILE A 206 6.47 6.97 -3.30
C ILE A 206 6.19 6.98 -4.81
N GLY A 207 5.12 6.29 -5.24
CA GLY A 207 4.70 6.18 -6.63
C GLY A 207 5.55 5.20 -7.44
N GLY A 208 5.23 5.08 -8.72
CA GLY A 208 5.84 4.10 -9.62
C GLY A 208 4.81 3.11 -10.15
N LYS A 209 5.05 2.54 -11.34
CA LYS A 209 4.09 1.65 -12.03
C LYS A 209 4.26 0.18 -11.66
N VAL A 210 5.49 -0.22 -11.34
CA VAL A 210 5.84 -1.61 -11.02
C VAL A 210 6.55 -1.61 -9.67
N THR A 211 6.04 -2.39 -8.73
CA THR A 211 6.66 -2.55 -7.42
C THR A 211 6.55 -3.99 -6.93
N THR A 212 7.61 -4.42 -6.22
CA THR A 212 7.69 -5.75 -5.61
C THR A 212 8.04 -5.57 -4.14
N GLU A 213 7.16 -6.03 -3.27
CA GLU A 213 7.41 -6.16 -1.83
C GLU A 213 8.03 -7.52 -1.52
N PHE A 214 8.97 -7.56 -0.59
CA PHE A 214 9.49 -8.80 -0.04
C PHE A 214 8.91 -8.98 1.36
N MET A 215 8.08 -10.01 1.49
CA MET A 215 7.30 -10.28 2.68
C MET A 215 7.93 -11.43 3.46
N ALA A 216 8.41 -11.16 4.67
CA ALA A 216 8.76 -12.21 5.61
C ALA A 216 7.47 -12.84 6.16
N LEU A 217 7.26 -14.13 5.90
CA LEU A 217 6.04 -14.83 6.26
C LEU A 217 5.94 -14.98 7.78
N ALA A 218 4.89 -14.41 8.36
CA ALA A 218 4.67 -14.43 9.79
C ALA A 218 3.18 -14.27 10.12
N THR A 219 2.64 -15.12 10.99
CA THR A 219 1.22 -15.09 11.36
C THR A 219 0.80 -13.77 12.01
N ASN A 220 1.74 -13.05 12.63
CA ASN A 220 1.55 -11.74 13.23
C ASN A 220 1.97 -10.57 12.31
N GLY A 221 2.27 -10.83 11.03
CA GLY A 221 2.51 -9.78 10.05
C GLY A 221 1.30 -8.89 9.86
N GLU A 222 1.49 -7.60 9.54
CA GLU A 222 0.38 -6.64 9.34
C GLU A 222 -0.24 -6.79 7.95
N ALA A 223 0.56 -7.12 6.94
CA ALA A 223 0.12 -7.25 5.56
C ALA A 223 -0.62 -8.58 5.35
N ALA A 224 -1.78 -8.50 4.72
CA ALA A 224 -2.49 -9.67 4.22
C ALA A 224 -2.04 -9.96 2.79
N LEU A 225 -1.77 -11.22 2.50
CA LEU A 225 -1.26 -11.67 1.21
C LEU A 225 -2.20 -12.71 0.63
N VAL A 226 -2.34 -12.69 -0.69
CA VAL A 226 -2.93 -13.79 -1.45
C VAL A 226 -1.89 -14.39 -2.38
N PHE A 227 -1.88 -15.72 -2.51
CA PHE A 227 -0.95 -16.42 -3.40
C PHE A 227 -1.57 -17.67 -4.01
N CYS A 228 -1.10 -18.03 -5.19
CA CYS A 228 -1.48 -19.27 -5.87
C CYS A 228 -0.49 -20.39 -5.53
N ARG A 229 -0.99 -21.63 -5.38
CA ARG A 229 -0.12 -22.82 -5.28
C ARG A 229 0.16 -23.49 -6.62
N ALA A 230 -0.64 -23.19 -7.64
CA ALA A 230 -0.52 -23.76 -8.98
C ALA A 230 0.43 -22.97 -9.90
N CYS A 231 0.73 -21.71 -9.57
CA CYS A 231 1.71 -20.88 -10.26
C CYS A 231 2.47 -19.98 -9.26
N ASP A 232 3.27 -19.04 -9.77
CA ASP A 232 4.12 -18.13 -9.01
C ASP A 232 3.41 -16.85 -8.51
N TYR A 233 2.11 -16.70 -8.76
CA TYR A 233 1.36 -15.51 -8.38
C TYR A 233 1.31 -15.33 -6.86
N ALA A 234 1.76 -14.16 -6.40
CA ALA A 234 1.57 -13.69 -5.03
C ALA A 234 1.48 -12.17 -5.03
N ALA A 235 0.56 -11.63 -4.23
CA ALA A 235 0.30 -10.20 -4.16
C ALA A 235 -0.10 -9.80 -2.74
N ASN A 236 0.22 -8.56 -2.38
CA ASN A 236 -0.43 -7.85 -1.29
C ASN A 236 -1.94 -7.75 -1.62
N GLN A 237 -2.79 -8.01 -0.65
CA GLN A 237 -4.25 -8.05 -0.85
C GLN A 237 -4.81 -6.74 -1.43
N GLU A 238 -4.16 -5.61 -1.14
CA GLU A 238 -4.49 -4.28 -1.68
C GLU A 238 -4.23 -4.17 -3.19
N ALA A 239 -3.18 -4.81 -3.71
CA ALA A 239 -2.80 -4.79 -5.12
C ALA A 239 -3.31 -6.02 -5.91
N ALA A 240 -3.80 -7.05 -5.21
CA ALA A 240 -4.15 -8.32 -5.82
C ALA A 240 -5.40 -8.22 -6.70
N SER A 241 -5.26 -8.51 -8.00
CA SER A 241 -6.40 -8.79 -8.87
C SER A 241 -6.94 -10.19 -8.66
N THR A 242 -8.23 -10.36 -8.93
CA THR A 242 -8.93 -11.63 -8.72
C THR A 242 -10.08 -11.81 -9.69
N SER A 243 -10.48 -13.06 -9.89
CA SER A 243 -11.79 -13.37 -10.44
C SER A 243 -12.63 -14.02 -9.34
N VAL A 244 -13.71 -13.34 -8.95
CA VAL A 244 -14.66 -13.84 -7.97
C VAL A 244 -15.41 -15.03 -8.59
N PRO A 245 -15.29 -16.25 -8.03
CA PRO A 245 -16.02 -17.40 -8.55
C PRO A 245 -17.52 -17.19 -8.33
N ARG A 246 -18.28 -17.07 -9.43
CA ARG A 246 -19.75 -16.92 -9.36
C ARG A 246 -20.47 -18.07 -10.03
N THR A 247 -21.55 -18.51 -9.39
CA THR A 247 -22.58 -19.35 -10.01
C THR A 247 -23.87 -18.55 -10.02
N PRO A 248 -24.43 -18.21 -11.21
CA PRO A 248 -25.62 -17.36 -11.27
C PRO A 248 -26.77 -17.96 -10.45
N ALA A 249 -27.27 -17.20 -9.48
CA ALA A 249 -28.38 -17.60 -8.63
C ALA A 249 -29.69 -17.70 -9.41
N LEU A 250 -29.84 -16.82 -10.40
CA LEU A 250 -30.96 -16.80 -11.34
C LEU A 250 -30.50 -17.11 -12.75
N ARG A 251 -31.30 -17.89 -13.47
CA ARG A 251 -31.11 -18.17 -14.90
C ARG A 251 -32.11 -17.44 -15.79
N VAL A 252 -33.15 -16.88 -15.18
CA VAL A 252 -34.22 -16.16 -15.86
C VAL A 252 -34.48 -14.88 -15.09
N SER A 253 -34.48 -13.77 -15.81
CA SER A 253 -34.77 -12.45 -15.30
C SER A 253 -36.17 -12.40 -14.68
N LYS A 254 -36.29 -11.72 -13.53
CA LYS A 254 -37.55 -11.47 -12.84
C LYS A 254 -37.91 -9.98 -12.95
N PRO A 255 -39.20 -9.60 -12.87
CA PRO A 255 -39.58 -8.19 -12.74
C PRO A 255 -38.95 -7.57 -11.49
N MET A 256 -38.53 -6.31 -11.61
CA MET A 256 -38.01 -5.55 -10.47
C MET A 256 -39.14 -5.21 -9.49
N GLU A 257 -38.95 -5.52 -8.21
CA GLU A 257 -39.91 -5.27 -7.13
C GLU A 257 -39.26 -4.44 -6.02
N LYS A 258 -39.96 -3.40 -5.55
CA LYS A 258 -39.54 -2.59 -4.40
C LYS A 258 -40.14 -3.17 -3.13
N VAL A 259 -39.28 -3.51 -2.17
CA VAL A 259 -39.65 -4.17 -0.91
C VAL A 259 -39.24 -3.28 0.26
N ALA A 260 -40.14 -3.15 1.24
CA ALA A 260 -39.85 -2.45 2.49
C ALA A 260 -38.91 -3.30 3.36
N THR A 261 -37.80 -2.71 3.75
CA THR A 261 -36.75 -3.27 4.59
C THR A 261 -36.43 -2.32 5.76
N PRO A 262 -37.44 -1.91 6.56
CA PRO A 262 -37.19 -1.06 7.72
C PRO A 262 -36.26 -1.81 8.69
N ASP A 263 -35.35 -1.07 9.32
CA ASP A 263 -34.41 -1.58 10.33
C ASP A 263 -33.38 -2.61 9.83
N LEU A 264 -33.27 -2.86 8.51
CA LEU A 264 -32.20 -3.67 7.92
C LEU A 264 -31.10 -2.73 7.39
N HIS A 265 -29.92 -2.76 8.00
CA HIS A 265 -28.83 -1.84 7.70
C HIS A 265 -27.58 -2.53 7.16
N THR A 266 -27.52 -3.85 7.22
CA THR A 266 -26.39 -4.66 6.75
C THR A 266 -26.80 -5.71 5.72
N ILE A 267 -25.85 -6.14 4.90
CA ILE A 267 -26.07 -7.24 3.96
C ILE A 267 -26.44 -8.54 4.69
N ALA A 268 -25.82 -8.83 5.83
CA ALA A 268 -26.13 -10.02 6.62
C ALA A 268 -27.59 -10.03 7.10
N GLU A 269 -28.10 -8.88 7.57
CA GLU A 269 -29.50 -8.73 7.97
C GLU A 269 -30.45 -8.91 6.78
N LEU A 270 -30.14 -8.29 5.64
CA LEU A 270 -30.91 -8.41 4.41
C LEU A 270 -30.95 -9.85 3.89
N ALA A 271 -29.79 -10.50 3.82
CA ALA A 271 -29.63 -11.87 3.37
C ALA A 271 -30.43 -12.85 4.25
N ALA A 272 -30.34 -12.69 5.57
CA ALA A 272 -31.10 -13.50 6.52
C ALA A 272 -32.61 -13.27 6.43
N ALA A 273 -33.06 -12.02 6.29
CA ALA A 273 -34.49 -11.68 6.25
C ALA A 273 -35.20 -12.22 5.00
N PHE A 274 -34.49 -12.28 3.87
CA PHE A 274 -35.04 -12.68 2.57
C PHE A 274 -34.57 -14.05 2.09
N GLU A 275 -33.85 -14.80 2.93
CA GLU A 275 -33.30 -16.13 2.63
C GLU A 275 -32.48 -16.16 1.33
N VAL A 276 -31.72 -15.09 1.07
CA VAL A 276 -30.79 -14.97 -0.06
C VAL A 276 -29.36 -15.08 0.41
N SER A 277 -28.44 -15.50 -0.46
CA SER A 277 -27.00 -15.49 -0.13
C SER A 277 -26.48 -14.06 -0.14
N GLU A 278 -25.60 -13.70 0.81
CA GLU A 278 -24.91 -12.40 0.79
C GLU A 278 -24.19 -12.17 -0.55
N HIS A 279 -23.63 -13.24 -1.12
CA HIS A 279 -22.97 -13.28 -2.43
C HIS A 279 -23.88 -12.84 -3.61
N ASP A 280 -25.20 -13.02 -3.46
CA ASP A 280 -26.19 -12.70 -4.49
C ASP A 280 -26.82 -11.32 -4.30
N THR A 281 -26.48 -10.63 -3.20
CA THR A 281 -26.80 -9.22 -2.99
C THR A 281 -25.70 -8.32 -3.53
N VAL A 282 -25.98 -7.03 -3.71
CA VAL A 282 -25.02 -6.04 -4.21
C VAL A 282 -24.97 -4.84 -3.27
N LYS A 283 -23.78 -4.53 -2.74
CA LYS A 283 -23.51 -3.31 -1.96
C LYS A 283 -23.20 -2.16 -2.90
N THR A 284 -23.63 -0.97 -2.52
CA THR A 284 -23.23 0.28 -3.19
C THR A 284 -22.45 1.18 -2.23
N MET A 285 -21.18 1.40 -2.55
CA MET A 285 -20.31 2.37 -1.88
C MET A 285 -20.29 3.67 -2.67
N VAL A 286 -20.14 4.81 -2.00
CA VAL A 286 -20.21 6.13 -2.65
C VAL A 286 -18.92 6.90 -2.45
N GLY A 287 -18.41 7.47 -3.53
CA GLY A 287 -17.32 8.43 -3.52
C GLY A 287 -17.65 9.72 -4.28
N VAL A 288 -16.75 10.69 -4.20
CA VAL A 288 -16.79 11.95 -4.95
C VAL A 288 -15.43 12.19 -5.58
N ILE A 289 -15.41 12.58 -6.85
CA ILE A 289 -14.16 12.91 -7.56
C ILE A 289 -13.70 14.28 -7.10
N GLU A 290 -12.53 14.34 -6.46
CA GLU A 290 -11.93 15.58 -5.93
C GLU A 290 -10.67 16.00 -6.69
N ALA A 291 -10.24 15.22 -7.69
CA ALA A 291 -9.15 15.62 -8.57
C ALA A 291 -9.38 17.06 -9.11
N PRO A 292 -8.39 17.95 -9.00
CA PRO A 292 -8.48 19.27 -9.61
C PRO A 292 -8.43 19.13 -11.15
N ASP A 293 -9.02 20.10 -11.84
CA ASP A 293 -8.93 20.24 -13.31
C ASP A 293 -9.48 19.08 -14.15
N THR A 294 -10.32 18.21 -13.58
CA THR A 294 -11.14 17.23 -14.32
C THR A 294 -12.57 17.75 -14.55
N PRO A 295 -13.20 17.48 -15.72
CA PRO A 295 -14.61 17.80 -15.95
C PRO A 295 -15.55 17.08 -14.96
N ASP A 296 -15.09 16.00 -14.33
CA ASP A 296 -15.84 15.23 -13.35
C ASP A 296 -15.64 15.72 -11.91
N HIS A 297 -14.98 16.85 -11.67
CA HIS A 297 -14.78 17.38 -10.32
C HIS A 297 -16.13 17.61 -9.59
N GLY A 298 -16.27 17.03 -8.40
CA GLY A 298 -17.48 17.06 -7.59
C GLY A 298 -18.55 16.04 -8.00
N ARG A 299 -18.30 15.23 -9.03
CA ARG A 299 -19.21 14.17 -9.48
C ARG A 299 -19.24 13.01 -8.48
N LEU A 300 -20.44 12.51 -8.18
CA LEU A 300 -20.61 11.31 -7.36
C LEU A 300 -20.29 10.06 -8.17
N VAL A 301 -19.71 9.07 -7.49
CA VAL A 301 -19.44 7.74 -8.04
C VAL A 301 -20.08 6.69 -7.12
N PHE A 302 -20.91 5.82 -7.70
CA PHE A 302 -21.48 4.65 -7.04
C PHE A 302 -20.68 3.43 -7.47
N PHE A 303 -20.01 2.79 -6.53
CA PHE A 303 -19.28 1.55 -6.73
C PHE A 303 -20.15 0.37 -6.27
N CYS A 304 -20.54 -0.49 -7.21
CA CYS A 304 -21.36 -1.67 -6.94
C CYS A 304 -20.48 -2.92 -6.84
N VAL A 305 -20.49 -3.59 -5.69
CA VAL A 305 -19.72 -4.83 -5.45
C VAL A 305 -20.62 -5.93 -4.87
N PRO A 306 -20.28 -7.22 -5.01
CA PRO A 306 -21.04 -8.30 -4.38
C PRO A 306 -21.13 -8.12 -2.86
N GLY A 307 -22.23 -8.57 -2.25
CA GLY A 307 -22.53 -8.33 -0.84
C GLY A 307 -21.63 -9.05 0.16
N ASP A 308 -20.99 -10.14 -0.25
CA ASP A 308 -19.95 -10.83 0.54
C ASP A 308 -18.55 -10.22 0.35
N ARG A 309 -18.43 -9.15 -0.44
CA ARG A 309 -17.16 -8.50 -0.79
C ARG A 309 -17.07 -7.08 -0.26
N GLU A 310 -15.82 -6.62 -0.17
CA GLU A 310 -15.48 -5.26 0.24
C GLU A 310 -14.85 -4.52 -0.96
N LEU A 311 -15.22 -3.24 -1.10
CA LEU A 311 -14.61 -2.35 -2.09
C LEU A 311 -13.13 -2.14 -1.73
N ASN A 312 -12.25 -2.35 -2.69
CA ASN A 312 -10.85 -2.00 -2.60
C ASN A 312 -10.68 -0.50 -2.96
N PRO A 313 -10.26 0.37 -2.02
CA PRO A 313 -10.12 1.80 -2.29
C PRO A 313 -9.08 2.13 -3.36
N VAL A 314 -8.00 1.34 -3.45
CA VAL A 314 -6.95 1.52 -4.48
C VAL A 314 -7.54 1.28 -5.86
N LYS A 315 -8.27 0.18 -6.02
CA LYS A 315 -8.92 -0.14 -7.30
C LYS A 315 -10.07 0.81 -7.63
N ALA A 316 -10.76 1.34 -6.61
CA ALA A 316 -11.76 2.38 -6.81
C ALA A 316 -11.14 3.67 -7.40
N ASP A 317 -9.96 4.08 -6.93
CA ASP A 317 -9.19 5.20 -7.50
C ASP A 317 -8.70 4.90 -8.91
N TRP A 318 -8.27 3.67 -9.21
CA TRP A 318 -7.93 3.30 -10.60
C TRP A 318 -9.14 3.40 -11.55
N ALA A 319 -10.32 2.99 -11.09
CA ALA A 319 -11.55 3.04 -11.88
C ALA A 319 -12.12 4.46 -12.01
N ALA A 320 -11.93 5.31 -10.99
CA ALA A 320 -12.31 6.72 -10.99
C ALA A 320 -11.19 7.57 -10.36
N PRO A 321 -10.19 8.01 -11.17
CA PRO A 321 -9.02 8.73 -10.65
C PRO A 321 -9.35 9.97 -9.83
N GLY A 322 -8.78 10.05 -8.63
CA GLY A 322 -8.99 11.14 -7.68
C GLY A 322 -10.31 11.05 -6.91
N VAL A 323 -10.90 9.87 -6.83
CA VAL A 323 -12.11 9.64 -6.03
C VAL A 323 -11.76 9.56 -4.55
N ARG A 324 -12.56 10.22 -3.72
CA ARG A 324 -12.56 10.06 -2.27
C ARG A 324 -13.86 9.41 -1.82
N LEU A 325 -13.78 8.30 -1.10
CA LEU A 325 -14.96 7.68 -0.49
C LEU A 325 -15.57 8.62 0.56
N LEU A 326 -16.90 8.65 0.62
CA LEU A 326 -17.63 9.50 1.56
C LEU A 326 -17.47 8.97 3.00
N ALA A 327 -17.26 9.88 3.94
CA ALA A 327 -17.35 9.63 5.37
C ALA A 327 -18.82 9.58 5.84
N GLU A 328 -19.07 9.01 7.02
CA GLU A 328 -20.41 8.85 7.59
C GLU A 328 -21.22 10.15 7.60
N GLU A 329 -20.58 11.24 8.01
CA GLU A 329 -21.21 12.54 8.21
C GLU A 329 -21.66 13.19 6.89
N GLU A 330 -21.06 12.77 5.77
CA GLU A 330 -21.35 13.34 4.44
C GLU A 330 -22.63 12.79 3.82
N PHE A 331 -23.03 11.56 4.16
CA PHE A 331 -24.24 10.95 3.63
C PHE A 331 -25.49 11.77 4.00
N ALA A 332 -25.60 12.17 5.26
CA ALA A 332 -26.70 13.01 5.75
C ALA A 332 -26.71 14.38 5.09
N ALA A 333 -25.54 15.03 4.96
CA ALA A 333 -25.41 16.33 4.32
C ALA A 333 -25.85 16.31 2.84
N ARG A 334 -25.65 15.17 2.17
CA ARG A 334 -26.00 14.95 0.75
C ARG A 334 -27.38 14.33 0.55
N LYS A 335 -28.12 14.05 1.62
CA LYS A 335 -29.43 13.37 1.60
C LYS A 335 -29.37 12.00 0.91
N LEU A 336 -28.28 11.27 1.12
CA LEU A 336 -28.08 9.91 0.61
C LEU A 336 -28.50 8.91 1.70
N PRO A 337 -29.48 8.03 1.46
CA PRO A 337 -29.95 7.07 2.46
C PRO A 337 -28.98 5.89 2.59
N LYS A 338 -27.93 6.07 3.41
CA LYS A 338 -26.91 5.03 3.65
C LYS A 338 -27.58 3.71 4.09
N GLY A 339 -27.15 2.60 3.51
CA GLY A 339 -27.76 1.28 3.73
C GLY A 339 -28.95 0.97 2.81
N SER A 340 -29.41 1.94 2.01
CA SER A 340 -30.45 1.73 0.98
C SER A 340 -30.05 2.36 -0.36
N LEU A 341 -28.75 2.55 -0.60
CA LEU A 341 -28.21 3.07 -1.87
C LEU A 341 -28.09 1.96 -2.91
N GLY A 342 -28.38 2.29 -4.17
CA GLY A 342 -28.29 1.35 -5.29
C GLY A 342 -28.17 2.04 -6.64
N PRO A 343 -27.88 1.27 -7.71
CA PRO A 343 -27.63 1.82 -9.04
C PRO A 343 -28.90 2.19 -9.81
N VAL A 344 -30.10 1.88 -9.29
CA VAL A 344 -31.37 2.21 -9.95
C VAL A 344 -31.76 3.65 -9.65
N SER A 345 -31.84 4.48 -10.69
CA SER A 345 -32.16 5.92 -10.57
C SER A 345 -31.28 6.65 -9.53
N PRO A 346 -29.94 6.60 -9.66
CA PRO A 346 -29.04 7.29 -8.74
C PRO A 346 -29.19 8.82 -8.91
N PRO A 347 -28.66 9.64 -7.98
CA PRO A 347 -28.67 11.09 -8.14
C PRO A 347 -28.17 11.53 -9.52
N ALA A 348 -28.80 12.53 -10.11
CA ALA A 348 -28.50 12.94 -11.49
C ALA A 348 -27.01 13.25 -11.68
N GLY A 349 -26.40 12.70 -12.73
CA GLY A 349 -24.98 12.85 -13.04
C GLY A 349 -24.05 11.91 -12.27
N THR A 350 -24.56 11.03 -11.40
CA THR A 350 -23.75 9.99 -10.74
C THR A 350 -23.15 9.03 -11.77
N LEU A 351 -21.88 8.69 -11.61
CA LEU A 351 -21.20 7.63 -12.34
C LEU A 351 -21.43 6.29 -11.63
N VAL A 352 -21.95 5.27 -12.32
CA VAL A 352 -22.15 3.94 -11.76
C VAL A 352 -21.07 3.00 -12.30
N ILE A 353 -20.15 2.58 -11.43
CA ILE A 353 -19.11 1.60 -11.75
C ILE A 353 -19.41 0.32 -10.98
N ALA A 354 -19.44 -0.82 -11.65
CA ALA A 354 -19.72 -2.11 -11.02
C ALA A 354 -18.54 -3.07 -11.15
N ASP A 355 -18.42 -3.97 -10.16
CA ASP A 355 -17.39 -4.99 -10.18
C ASP A 355 -17.60 -5.95 -11.37
N ALA A 356 -16.52 -6.29 -12.07
CA ALA A 356 -16.56 -7.14 -13.25
C ALA A 356 -17.19 -8.52 -13.00
N SER A 357 -17.15 -9.03 -11.76
CA SER A 357 -17.83 -10.28 -11.43
C SER A 357 -19.35 -10.20 -11.57
N LEU A 358 -19.94 -9.01 -11.44
CA LEU A 358 -21.39 -8.80 -11.54
C LEU A 358 -21.89 -8.70 -12.99
N GLU A 359 -21.01 -8.60 -13.99
CA GLU A 359 -21.37 -8.32 -15.39
C GLU A 359 -22.38 -9.31 -15.99
N ARG A 360 -22.31 -10.58 -15.54
CA ARG A 360 -23.19 -11.66 -16.03
C ARG A 360 -24.34 -11.98 -15.09
N GLU A 361 -24.44 -11.30 -13.97
CA GLU A 361 -25.48 -11.54 -12.98
C GLU A 361 -26.76 -10.81 -13.35
N ILE A 362 -27.88 -11.46 -13.06
CA ILE A 362 -29.23 -10.94 -13.31
C ILE A 362 -30.03 -10.97 -12.01
N GLY A 363 -30.97 -10.04 -11.91
CA GLY A 363 -31.92 -9.95 -10.82
C GLY A 363 -31.28 -9.52 -9.51
N TRP A 364 -30.44 -8.49 -9.55
CA TRP A 364 -29.71 -7.98 -8.39
C TRP A 364 -30.66 -7.56 -7.26
N THR A 365 -30.22 -7.82 -6.03
CA THR A 365 -30.79 -7.20 -4.83
C THR A 365 -29.93 -5.99 -4.47
N VAL A 366 -30.49 -4.79 -4.60
CA VAL A 366 -29.80 -3.49 -4.41
C VAL A 366 -30.64 -2.54 -3.56
N GLY A 367 -30.05 -1.49 -3.00
CA GLY A 367 -30.81 -0.43 -2.35
C GLY A 367 -31.71 0.35 -3.32
N ALA A 368 -32.82 0.89 -2.82
CA ALA A 368 -33.80 1.61 -3.65
C ALA A 368 -33.54 3.13 -3.79
N ASN A 369 -32.42 3.64 -3.26
CA ASN A 369 -32.16 5.07 -3.04
C ASN A 369 -33.24 5.77 -2.19
N GLU A 370 -33.92 5.01 -1.34
CA GLU A 370 -34.93 5.46 -0.40
C GLU A 370 -34.75 4.69 0.91
N ASP A 371 -34.71 5.42 2.02
CA ASP A 371 -34.42 4.85 3.34
C ASP A 371 -35.43 3.76 3.71
N GLY A 372 -34.91 2.60 4.13
CA GLY A 372 -35.73 1.44 4.51
C GLY A 372 -36.35 0.70 3.32
N PHE A 373 -35.80 0.82 2.10
CA PHE A 373 -36.26 0.05 0.93
C PHE A 373 -35.12 -0.53 0.11
N HIS A 374 -35.37 -1.73 -0.42
CA HIS A 374 -34.52 -2.41 -1.39
C HIS A 374 -35.32 -2.80 -2.64
N LEU A 375 -34.60 -3.01 -3.74
CA LEU A 375 -35.11 -3.51 -5.00
C LEU A 375 -34.59 -4.93 -5.21
N PHE A 376 -35.50 -5.84 -5.55
CA PHE A 376 -35.19 -7.23 -5.90
C PHE A 376 -35.45 -7.45 -7.38
N GLY A 377 -34.58 -8.21 -8.04
CA GLY A 377 -34.77 -8.53 -9.45
C GLY A 377 -34.32 -7.43 -10.41
N ALA A 378 -33.48 -6.49 -9.98
CA ALA A 378 -32.98 -5.40 -10.82
C ALA A 378 -31.94 -5.92 -11.83
N ASP A 379 -32.09 -5.55 -13.10
CA ASP A 379 -31.19 -5.96 -14.19
C ASP A 379 -30.44 -4.77 -14.78
N ALA A 380 -29.12 -4.90 -14.88
CA ALA A 380 -28.30 -3.97 -15.64
C ALA A 380 -28.73 -3.96 -17.13
N GLY A 381 -28.83 -2.77 -17.71
CA GLY A 381 -29.33 -2.54 -19.07
C GLY A 381 -30.86 -2.45 -19.20
N ARG A 382 -31.62 -3.10 -18.30
CA ARG A 382 -33.09 -2.97 -18.28
C ARG A 382 -33.56 -1.87 -17.33
N ASP A 383 -33.09 -1.89 -16.08
CA ASP A 383 -33.57 -1.00 -15.01
C ASP A 383 -32.57 0.11 -14.66
N PHE A 384 -31.29 -0.11 -14.94
CA PHE A 384 -30.22 0.86 -14.71
C PHE A 384 -29.06 0.67 -15.71
N ALA A 385 -28.26 1.71 -15.89
CA ALA A 385 -27.03 1.65 -16.68
C ALA A 385 -25.82 1.45 -15.76
N VAL A 386 -24.83 0.72 -16.25
CA VAL A 386 -23.49 0.64 -15.67
C VAL A 386 -22.57 1.36 -16.64
N ASP A 387 -21.89 2.41 -16.16
CA ASP A 387 -21.01 3.24 -16.98
C ASP A 387 -19.67 2.54 -17.25
N ALA A 388 -19.18 1.74 -16.29
CA ALA A 388 -17.96 0.96 -16.43
C ALA A 388 -17.98 -0.31 -15.56
N TRP A 389 -17.37 -1.38 -16.09
CA TRP A 389 -17.06 -2.61 -15.36
C TRP A 389 -15.58 -2.63 -15.00
N ALA A 390 -15.24 -2.86 -13.74
CA ALA A 390 -13.86 -2.83 -13.25
C ALA A 390 -13.60 -3.92 -12.20
N ASP A 391 -12.35 -4.31 -11.99
CA ASP A 391 -11.96 -5.06 -10.79
C ASP A 391 -12.03 -4.10 -9.60
N LEU A 392 -12.99 -4.28 -8.69
CA LEU A 392 -13.25 -3.35 -7.59
C LEU A 392 -13.06 -3.99 -6.21
N VAL A 393 -13.06 -5.32 -6.12
CA VAL A 393 -13.08 -6.01 -4.82
C VAL A 393 -11.70 -6.28 -4.27
N VAL A 394 -11.63 -6.38 -2.94
CA VAL A 394 -10.47 -6.92 -2.24
C VAL A 394 -10.42 -8.44 -2.50
N ALA A 395 -9.30 -8.93 -3.03
CA ALA A 395 -9.11 -10.37 -3.28
C ALA A 395 -9.11 -11.16 -1.96
N MET A 396 -9.62 -12.39 -1.97
CA MET A 396 -9.68 -13.24 -0.77
C MET A 396 -9.20 -14.67 -1.05
N PRO A 397 -8.78 -15.41 0.00
CA PRO A 397 -8.57 -16.85 -0.12
C PRO A 397 -9.84 -17.56 -0.63
N GLY A 398 -9.68 -18.49 -1.55
CA GLY A 398 -10.76 -19.18 -2.25
C GLY A 398 -11.11 -18.59 -3.63
N ASP A 399 -10.66 -17.37 -3.93
CA ASP A 399 -10.89 -16.79 -5.25
C ASP A 399 -10.01 -17.43 -6.33
N ALA A 400 -10.36 -17.18 -7.61
CA ALA A 400 -9.57 -17.67 -8.73
C ALA A 400 -8.39 -16.74 -9.05
N CYS A 401 -7.20 -17.35 -9.15
CA CYS A 401 -5.95 -16.71 -9.50
C CYS A 401 -6.07 -16.06 -10.89
N PRO A 402 -5.70 -14.77 -11.02
CA PRO A 402 -5.85 -14.04 -12.28
C PRO A 402 -4.94 -14.57 -13.39
N ARG A 403 -3.87 -15.30 -13.06
CA ARG A 403 -2.91 -15.84 -14.03
C ARG A 403 -3.27 -17.22 -14.58
N CYS A 404 -3.80 -18.10 -13.72
CA CYS A 404 -3.98 -19.52 -14.08
C CYS A 404 -5.36 -20.10 -13.75
N GLY A 405 -6.23 -19.33 -13.08
CA GLY A 405 -7.57 -19.78 -12.65
C GLY A 405 -7.58 -20.76 -11.47
N GLY A 406 -6.41 -21.14 -10.92
CA GLY A 406 -6.33 -21.95 -9.70
C GLY A 406 -6.75 -21.18 -8.44
N GLU A 407 -6.96 -21.87 -7.32
CA GLU A 407 -7.40 -21.23 -6.06
C GLU A 407 -6.30 -20.36 -5.42
N LEU A 408 -6.69 -19.17 -4.94
CA LEU A 408 -5.86 -18.30 -4.12
C LEU A 408 -5.92 -18.73 -2.64
N HIS A 409 -4.77 -18.67 -1.96
CA HIS A 409 -4.62 -18.94 -0.54
C HIS A 409 -4.16 -17.71 0.22
N GLY A 410 -4.51 -17.63 1.50
CA GLY A 410 -4.12 -16.52 2.38
C GLY A 410 -2.83 -16.75 3.13
N ALA A 411 -2.04 -15.69 3.31
CA ALA A 411 -0.93 -15.63 4.25
C ALA A 411 -0.86 -14.25 4.92
N ARG A 412 -0.03 -14.14 5.95
CA ARG A 412 0.32 -12.87 6.61
C ARG A 412 1.83 -12.65 6.49
N GLY A 413 2.21 -11.40 6.25
CA GLY A 413 3.59 -11.01 5.99
C GLY A 413 4.00 -9.76 6.75
N ILE A 414 5.28 -9.69 7.09
CA ILE A 414 5.95 -8.46 7.49
C ILE A 414 6.71 -7.98 6.25
N GLU A 415 6.36 -6.81 5.75
CA GLU A 415 7.12 -6.15 4.68
C GLU A 415 8.52 -5.83 5.22
N VAL A 416 9.55 -6.48 4.67
CA VAL A 416 10.94 -6.23 5.08
C VAL A 416 11.68 -5.34 4.11
N SER A 417 11.19 -5.21 2.87
CA SER A 417 11.79 -4.40 1.84
C SER A 417 10.90 -4.29 0.60
N GLN A 418 11.09 -3.24 -0.20
CA GLN A 418 10.34 -3.00 -1.43
C GLN A 418 11.25 -2.43 -2.53
N VAL A 419 10.96 -2.73 -3.80
CA VAL A 419 11.66 -2.23 -4.98
C VAL A 419 10.65 -1.61 -5.96
N PHE A 420 10.93 -0.41 -6.46
CA PHE A 420 10.01 0.39 -7.28
C PHE A 420 10.63 0.77 -8.63
N GLN A 421 9.79 0.86 -9.67
CA GLN A 421 10.08 1.61 -10.89
C GLN A 421 9.41 2.98 -10.84
N LEU A 422 10.19 4.01 -10.49
CA LEU A 422 9.69 5.38 -10.31
C LEU A 422 9.48 6.13 -11.63
N GLY A 423 10.11 5.68 -12.71
CA GLY A 423 10.16 6.38 -13.98
C GLY A 423 10.66 7.83 -13.79
N THR A 424 9.99 8.77 -14.42
CA THR A 424 10.38 10.19 -14.46
C THR A 424 9.71 11.05 -13.37
N LYS A 425 8.96 10.44 -12.43
CA LYS A 425 8.13 11.17 -11.43
C LYS A 425 8.87 12.30 -10.70
N TYR A 426 10.11 12.04 -10.28
CA TYR A 426 10.94 13.01 -9.56
C TYR A 426 11.79 13.84 -10.51
N SER A 427 12.38 13.21 -11.54
CA SER A 427 13.28 13.90 -12.46
C SER A 427 12.59 14.98 -13.28
N GLU A 428 11.35 14.76 -13.73
CA GLU A 428 10.56 15.78 -14.43
C GLU A 428 10.27 16.99 -13.54
N LYS A 429 9.74 16.75 -12.33
CA LYS A 429 9.36 17.82 -11.41
C LYS A 429 10.56 18.62 -10.90
N MET A 430 11.69 17.96 -10.71
CA MET A 430 12.91 18.55 -10.17
C MET A 430 13.92 18.94 -11.27
N GLY A 431 13.56 18.83 -12.56
CA GLY A 431 14.44 19.19 -13.67
C GLY A 431 15.78 18.43 -13.69
N ALA A 432 15.77 17.16 -13.30
CA ALA A 432 16.95 16.30 -13.34
C ALA A 432 17.08 15.65 -14.73
N THR A 433 17.70 16.37 -15.66
CA THR A 433 17.90 15.94 -17.06
C THR A 433 19.38 15.71 -17.38
N PHE A 434 19.63 14.92 -18.42
CA PHE A 434 20.95 14.64 -18.98
C PHE A 434 20.88 14.73 -20.50
N ALA A 435 22.00 14.99 -21.17
CA ALA A 435 22.10 14.96 -22.62
C ALA A 435 22.12 13.52 -23.12
N ASP A 436 21.18 13.18 -24.01
CA ASP A 436 21.04 11.85 -24.60
C ASP A 436 22.12 11.55 -25.66
N GLU A 437 22.01 10.41 -26.36
CA GLU A 437 22.98 10.00 -27.38
C GLU A 437 23.06 10.97 -28.56
N ASP A 438 21.96 11.64 -28.87
CA ASP A 438 21.80 12.60 -29.95
C ASP A 438 22.14 14.03 -29.52
N GLY A 439 22.34 14.25 -28.22
CA GLY A 439 22.73 15.53 -27.61
C GLY A 439 21.56 16.46 -27.31
N ALA A 440 20.33 15.92 -27.21
CA ALA A 440 19.12 16.67 -26.85
C ALA A 440 19.01 16.97 -25.36
#